data_AF-A0A7Y1Y9C3-F1
#
_entry.id   AF-A0A7Y1Y9C3-F1
#
_cell.length_a   1.000
_cell.length_b   1.000
_cell.length_c   1.000
_cell.angle_alpha   90.00
_cell.angle_beta   90.00
_cell.angle_gamma   90.00
#
_symmetry.space_group_name_H-M   'P 1'
#
loop_
_entity.id
_entity.type
_entity.pdbx_description
1 polymer ?
#
loop_
_entity_poly.entity_id
_entity_poly.type
_entity_poly.pdbx_seq_one_letter_code
_entity_poly.pdbx_strand_id
1 'polypeptide(L)'
;MSKRLTVLLSIVLVVVVGGTVAYAQTDSEAGTVLRGKGSLKASGSGSVNIEMSGVLALAADGDVTILDNSGDARVHILSHGDREAGANELTGESSYELSGFQGIVRVVGSDFAVETAGFTALRARGSGSAELNGDGVWKTRADWGFWTENGVRLHLEP
;
A
#
# COMPACT_ATOMS: atom_id res chain seq x y z
N MET A 1 50.02 -29.83 -3.07
CA MET A 1 49.57 -29.88 -1.66
C MET A 1 49.99 -28.57 -1.00
N SER A 2 49.22 -27.86 -0.19
CA SER A 2 47.88 -28.09 0.38
C SER A 2 47.14 -26.74 0.62
N LYS A 3 45.83 -26.79 0.90
CA LYS A 3 44.89 -25.62 0.97
C LYS A 3 44.87 -24.90 2.33
N ARG A 4 44.21 -23.71 2.33
CA ARG A 4 43.52 -22.93 3.41
C ARG A 4 44.15 -21.54 3.56
N LEU A 5 43.52 -20.39 3.27
CA LEU A 5 42.16 -19.85 3.48
C LEU A 5 41.88 -19.39 4.91
N THR A 6 42.00 -18.08 5.15
CA THR A 6 41.44 -17.33 6.30
C THR A 6 41.07 -15.91 5.86
N VAL A 7 39.97 -15.37 6.42
CA VAL A 7 39.33 -14.07 6.09
C VAL A 7 39.48 -13.10 7.27
N LEU A 8 39.44 -11.78 7.02
CA LEU A 8 39.10 -10.64 7.93
C LEU A 8 38.95 -9.39 7.00
N LEU A 9 37.84 -8.65 6.86
CA LEU A 9 36.90 -8.00 7.82
C LEU A 9 37.67 -7.10 8.81
N SER A 10 37.37 -5.82 9.09
CA SER A 10 36.29 -4.87 8.73
C SER A 10 36.92 -3.44 8.65
N ILE A 11 36.27 -2.26 8.51
CA ILE A 11 34.86 -1.77 8.52
C ILE A 11 34.80 -0.56 7.53
N VAL A 12 33.65 -0.20 6.97
CA VAL A 12 33.37 1.18 6.48
C VAL A 12 32.12 1.72 7.18
N LEU A 13 32.28 2.80 7.94
CA LEU A 13 31.18 3.49 8.64
C LEU A 13 30.67 4.63 7.74
N VAL A 14 29.45 4.51 7.21
CA VAL A 14 28.76 5.63 6.55
C VAL A 14 27.60 6.05 7.42
N VAL A 15 27.74 7.20 8.08
CA VAL A 15 26.64 7.88 8.76
C VAL A 15 25.88 8.68 7.71
N VAL A 16 24.74 8.16 7.25
CA VAL A 16 23.80 8.94 6.43
C VAL A 16 22.92 9.75 7.37
N VAL A 17 23.16 11.05 7.45
CA VAL A 17 22.28 11.99 8.17
C VAL A 17 21.00 12.13 7.35
N GLY A 18 19.87 11.66 7.92
CA GLY A 18 18.57 11.73 7.26
C GLY A 18 18.10 13.16 7.06
N GLY A 19 17.85 13.55 5.82
CA GLY A 19 17.09 14.75 5.50
C GLY A 19 15.60 14.45 5.59
N THR A 20 14.91 15.04 6.55
CA THR A 20 13.45 14.94 6.65
C THR A 20 12.79 15.78 5.55
N VAL A 21 12.32 15.13 4.49
CA VAL A 21 11.39 15.76 3.54
C VAL A 21 10.04 15.94 4.23
N ALA A 22 9.73 17.19 4.58
CA ALA A 22 8.40 17.57 5.02
C ALA A 22 7.49 17.64 3.79
N TYR A 23 6.74 16.56 3.53
CA TYR A 23 5.67 16.59 2.55
C TYR A 23 4.55 17.49 3.06
N ALA A 24 4.39 18.65 2.43
CA ALA A 24 3.23 19.48 2.65
C ALA A 24 1.99 18.73 2.13
N GLN A 25 1.08 18.36 3.05
CA GLN A 25 -0.23 17.89 2.65
C GLN A 25 -0.96 19.05 1.97
N THR A 26 -1.20 18.92 0.67
CA THR A 26 -2.15 19.76 -0.04
C THR A 26 -3.53 19.22 0.25
N ASP A 27 -4.40 20.01 0.89
CA ASP A 27 -5.81 19.66 1.06
C ASP A 27 -6.48 19.56 -0.33
N SER A 28 -6.72 18.34 -0.82
CA SER A 28 -7.53 18.10 -2.00
C SER A 28 -9.00 18.41 -1.70
N GLU A 29 -9.56 19.41 -2.38
CA GLU A 29 -10.93 19.86 -2.16
C GLU A 29 -11.99 18.82 -2.59
N ALA A 30 -13.09 18.79 -1.82
CA ALA A 30 -14.42 18.38 -2.27
C ALA A 30 -14.69 16.92 -2.71
N GLY A 31 -13.86 15.94 -2.33
CA GLY A 31 -14.27 14.54 -2.37
C GLY A 31 -15.49 14.28 -1.47
N THR A 32 -16.51 13.55 -1.96
CA THR A 32 -17.69 13.24 -1.14
C THR A 32 -17.30 12.31 0.01
N VAL A 33 -17.57 12.72 1.26
CA VAL A 33 -17.22 11.95 2.46
C VAL A 33 -18.35 10.97 2.81
N LEU A 34 -18.08 9.67 2.70
CA LEU A 34 -19.03 8.59 2.98
C LEU A 34 -18.54 7.70 4.13
N ARG A 35 -19.46 7.01 4.82
CA ARG A 35 -19.15 6.07 5.92
C ARG A 35 -19.49 4.64 5.53
N GLY A 36 -18.54 3.73 5.72
CA GLY A 36 -18.69 2.30 5.46
C GLY A 36 -18.42 1.46 6.69
N LYS A 37 -19.28 0.46 6.97
CA LYS A 37 -19.04 -0.49 8.07
C LYS A 37 -17.96 -1.51 7.70
N GLY A 38 -16.71 -1.23 8.03
CA GLY A 38 -15.65 -2.19 8.33
C GLY A 38 -15.20 -3.05 7.15
N SER A 39 -15.62 -2.67 5.93
CA SER A 39 -15.33 -3.39 4.71
C SER A 39 -15.55 -2.47 3.51
N LEU A 40 -14.55 -2.44 2.63
CA LEU A 40 -14.59 -1.83 1.31
C LEU A 40 -14.29 -2.89 0.26
N LYS A 41 -14.92 -2.74 -0.90
CA LYS A 41 -14.45 -3.27 -2.18
C LYS A 41 -14.42 -2.09 -3.16
N ALA A 42 -13.37 -1.98 -3.96
CA ALA A 42 -13.29 -0.97 -5.00
C ALA A 42 -12.59 -1.56 -6.24
N SER A 43 -12.99 -1.17 -7.44
CA SER A 43 -12.27 -1.51 -8.67
C SER A 43 -12.44 -0.44 -9.74
N GLY A 44 -11.33 -0.05 -10.37
CA GLY A 44 -11.27 1.07 -11.32
C GLY A 44 -9.83 1.42 -11.71
N SER A 45 -9.66 2.59 -12.31
CA SER A 45 -8.39 3.15 -12.74
C SER A 45 -8.19 4.57 -12.22
N GLY A 46 -6.98 4.91 -11.78
CA GLY A 46 -6.66 6.23 -11.24
C GLY A 46 -5.65 6.12 -10.10
N SER A 47 -5.86 6.89 -9.03
CA SER A 47 -5.08 6.76 -7.79
C SER A 47 -5.97 6.36 -6.61
N VAL A 48 -5.41 5.52 -5.74
CA VAL A 48 -6.06 5.10 -4.49
C VAL A 48 -5.06 5.26 -3.35
N ASN A 49 -5.48 5.96 -2.30
CA ASN A 49 -4.74 6.05 -1.04
C ASN A 49 -5.61 5.46 0.08
N ILE A 50 -5.07 4.53 0.86
CA ILE A 50 -5.74 3.88 2.00
C ILE A 50 -4.86 4.01 3.23
N GLU A 51 -5.39 4.58 4.31
CA GLU A 51 -4.78 4.62 5.64
C GLU A 51 -5.65 3.76 6.57
N MET A 52 -5.16 2.62 7.08
CA MET A 52 -6.02 1.71 7.84
C MET A 52 -5.33 0.78 8.85
N SER A 53 -6.14 0.30 9.78
CA SER A 53 -5.91 -0.87 10.63
C SER A 53 -6.70 -2.05 10.09
N GLY A 54 -6.10 -3.25 10.01
CA GLY A 54 -6.79 -4.50 9.70
C GLY A 54 -6.19 -5.28 8.55
N VAL A 55 -6.99 -5.56 7.50
CA VAL A 55 -6.60 -6.39 6.36
C VAL A 55 -6.94 -5.70 5.04
N LEU A 56 -5.92 -5.48 4.20
CA LEU A 56 -6.07 -5.09 2.80
C LEU A 56 -5.66 -6.25 1.90
N ALA A 57 -6.43 -6.48 0.84
CA ALA A 57 -5.99 -7.23 -0.34
C ALA A 57 -6.17 -6.34 -1.56
N LEU A 58 -5.10 -6.18 -2.34
CA LEU A 58 -4.98 -5.30 -3.50
C LEU A 58 -4.52 -6.15 -4.69
N ALA A 59 -5.19 -6.04 -5.82
CA ALA A 59 -4.65 -6.40 -7.12
C ALA A 59 -4.40 -5.09 -7.87
N ALA A 60 -3.19 -4.91 -8.41
CA ALA A 60 -2.77 -3.68 -9.07
C ALA A 60 -2.00 -3.97 -10.35
N ASP A 61 -2.11 -3.04 -11.29
CA ASP A 61 -1.32 -2.93 -12.52
C ASP A 61 -0.90 -1.46 -12.65
N GLY A 62 0.33 -1.16 -12.24
CA GLY A 62 0.87 0.18 -12.05
C GLY A 62 1.81 0.28 -10.84
N ASP A 63 1.97 1.47 -10.28
CA ASP A 63 2.87 1.68 -9.13
C ASP A 63 2.13 1.44 -7.81
N VAL A 64 2.83 0.85 -6.82
CA VAL A 64 2.30 0.62 -5.46
C VAL A 64 3.34 1.01 -4.41
N THR A 65 2.92 1.80 -3.43
CA THR A 65 3.70 2.15 -2.23
C THR A 65 2.99 1.64 -0.99
N ILE A 66 3.72 1.03 -0.06
CA ILE A 66 3.20 0.51 1.21
C ILE A 66 4.05 1.10 2.33
N LEU A 67 3.42 1.73 3.32
CA LEU A 67 4.07 2.29 4.50
C LEU A 67 3.52 1.62 5.76
N ASP A 68 4.38 1.08 6.61
CA ASP A 68 4.04 0.55 7.93
C ASP A 68 4.44 1.57 9.01
N ASN A 69 3.42 2.19 9.64
CA ASN A 69 3.61 3.20 10.67
C ASN A 69 3.82 2.59 12.06
N SER A 70 3.36 1.35 12.29
CA SER A 70 3.42 0.66 13.59
C SER A 70 4.57 -0.35 13.72
N GLY A 71 5.19 -0.75 12.61
CA GLY A 71 6.22 -1.79 12.59
C GLY A 71 5.67 -3.21 12.82
N ASP A 72 4.36 -3.40 12.63
CA ASP A 72 3.66 -4.67 12.84
C ASP A 72 3.00 -5.23 11.56
N ALA A 73 3.17 -4.56 10.42
CA ALA A 73 2.59 -4.98 9.16
C ALA A 73 3.28 -6.23 8.63
N ARG A 74 2.46 -7.17 8.14
CA ARG A 74 2.88 -8.31 7.32
C ARG A 74 2.39 -8.10 5.91
N VAL A 75 3.33 -8.04 4.98
CA VAL A 75 3.07 -7.80 3.56
C VAL A 75 3.35 -9.07 2.78
N HIS A 76 2.32 -9.62 2.12
CA HIS A 76 2.43 -10.74 1.18
C HIS A 76 2.34 -10.22 -0.24
N ILE A 77 3.38 -10.44 -1.06
CA ILE A 77 3.43 -10.00 -2.46
C ILE A 77 3.45 -11.21 -3.39
N LEU A 78 2.67 -11.13 -4.47
CA LEU A 78 2.59 -12.09 -5.58
C LEU A 78 2.65 -11.32 -6.91
N SER A 79 3.84 -11.16 -7.47
CA SER A 79 4.07 -10.51 -8.76
C SER A 79 3.93 -11.49 -9.94
N HIS A 80 3.55 -10.96 -11.11
CA HIS A 80 3.64 -11.65 -12.40
C HIS A 80 4.65 -10.89 -13.28
N GLY A 81 5.83 -11.47 -13.51
CA GLY A 81 6.87 -10.86 -14.35
C GLY A 81 8.27 -11.43 -14.12
N ASP A 82 9.25 -11.00 -14.92
CA ASP A 82 10.65 -11.49 -14.90
C ASP A 82 11.40 -11.14 -13.60
N ARG A 83 10.86 -10.22 -12.79
CA ARG A 83 11.44 -9.81 -11.51
C ARG A 83 10.99 -10.76 -10.40
N GLU A 84 11.63 -11.93 -10.39
CA GLU A 84 11.44 -13.05 -9.44
C GLU A 84 9.98 -13.28 -9.02
N ALA A 85 9.26 -14.07 -9.82
CA ALA A 85 7.94 -14.59 -9.46
C ALA A 85 8.04 -15.46 -8.19
N GLY A 86 7.88 -14.82 -7.03
CA GLY A 86 8.06 -15.40 -5.71
C GLY A 86 7.03 -14.82 -4.74
N ALA A 87 6.40 -15.71 -3.95
CA ALA A 87 5.52 -15.33 -2.88
C ALA A 87 6.36 -14.86 -1.68
N ASN A 88 6.59 -13.55 -1.59
CA ASN A 88 7.42 -12.97 -0.53
C ASN A 88 6.53 -12.49 0.62
N GLU A 89 6.75 -13.04 1.83
CA GLU A 89 6.33 -12.41 3.08
C GLU A 89 7.43 -11.45 3.51
N LEU A 90 7.15 -10.15 3.44
CA LEU A 90 8.03 -9.09 3.88
C LEU A 90 7.56 -8.59 5.25
N THR A 91 8.52 -8.48 6.17
CA THR A 91 8.31 -8.06 7.56
C THR A 91 9.53 -7.29 8.05
N GLY A 92 9.32 -6.21 8.79
CA GLY A 92 10.40 -5.46 9.46
C GLY A 92 11.06 -4.36 8.62
N GLU A 93 10.57 -4.07 7.41
CA GLU A 93 10.86 -2.81 6.72
C GLU A 93 9.63 -1.90 6.85
N SER A 94 9.85 -0.59 7.05
CA SER A 94 8.76 0.36 7.25
C SER A 94 8.15 0.88 5.95
N SER A 95 8.77 0.64 4.79
CA SER A 95 8.28 1.09 3.48
C SER A 95 8.65 0.11 2.36
N TYR A 96 7.76 -0.04 1.39
CA TYR A 96 7.95 -0.83 0.17
C TYR A 96 7.48 -0.04 -1.05
N GLU A 97 8.34 0.07 -2.07
CA GLU A 97 8.03 0.72 -3.36
C GLU A 97 8.08 -0.31 -4.48
N LEU A 98 6.99 -0.47 -5.22
CA LEU A 98 6.80 -1.48 -6.26
C LEU A 98 6.46 -0.78 -7.59
N SER A 99 7.47 -0.32 -8.32
CA SER A 99 7.28 0.36 -9.61
C SER A 99 6.95 -0.61 -10.74
N GLY A 100 5.95 -0.26 -11.58
CA GLY A 100 5.49 -1.10 -12.69
C GLY A 100 5.00 -2.47 -12.23
N PHE A 101 4.39 -2.54 -11.05
CA PHE A 101 3.92 -3.76 -10.41
C PHE A 101 2.67 -4.29 -11.11
N GLN A 102 2.69 -5.56 -11.49
CA GLN A 102 1.53 -6.31 -11.93
C GLN A 102 1.36 -7.54 -11.03
N GLY A 103 0.32 -7.55 -10.18
CA GLY A 103 0.17 -8.64 -9.22
C GLY A 103 -0.82 -8.39 -8.09
N ILE A 104 -0.64 -9.14 -7.01
CA ILE A 104 -1.46 -9.09 -5.79
C ILE A 104 -0.57 -8.74 -4.59
N VAL A 105 -1.02 -7.77 -3.80
CA VAL A 105 -0.48 -7.42 -2.48
C VAL A 105 -1.53 -7.73 -1.43
N ARG A 106 -1.12 -8.24 -0.28
CA ARG A 106 -1.97 -8.38 0.91
C ARG A 106 -1.24 -7.85 2.13
N VAL A 107 -1.84 -6.88 2.82
CA VAL A 107 -1.28 -6.24 4.01
C VAL A 107 -2.13 -6.57 5.23
N VAL A 108 -1.50 -6.87 6.36
CA VAL A 108 -2.14 -7.03 7.68
C VAL A 108 -1.32 -6.32 8.73
N GLY A 109 -1.86 -5.27 9.36
CA GLY A 109 -1.19 -4.47 10.39
C GLY A 109 -2.17 -3.60 11.17
N SER A 110 -1.69 -2.87 12.18
CA SER A 110 -2.51 -1.98 13.03
C SER A 110 -2.51 -0.51 12.57
N ASP A 111 -1.48 -0.04 11.89
CA ASP A 111 -1.47 1.26 11.20
C ASP A 111 -0.55 1.17 9.97
N PHE A 112 -1.14 1.15 8.78
CA PHE A 112 -0.42 1.16 7.52
C PHE A 112 -1.13 2.04 6.48
N ALA A 113 -0.34 2.63 5.60
CA ALA A 113 -0.82 3.30 4.39
C ALA A 113 -0.48 2.48 3.14
N VAL A 114 -1.36 2.49 2.14
CA VAL A 114 -1.10 1.97 0.80
C VAL A 114 -1.57 2.98 -0.24
N GLU A 115 -0.63 3.42 -1.07
CA GLU A 115 -0.90 4.21 -2.26
C GLU A 115 -0.73 3.32 -3.50
N THR A 116 -1.58 3.51 -4.51
CA THR A 116 -1.41 2.87 -5.81
C THR A 116 -1.93 3.76 -6.93
N ALA A 117 -1.23 3.73 -8.07
CA ALA A 117 -1.58 4.46 -9.28
C ALA A 117 -1.62 3.51 -10.48
N GLY A 118 -2.70 3.54 -11.27
CA GLY A 118 -2.92 2.64 -12.41
C GLY A 118 -4.27 1.95 -12.34
N PHE A 119 -4.37 0.70 -12.80
CA PHE A 119 -5.57 -0.11 -12.58
C PHE A 119 -5.49 -0.78 -11.20
N THR A 120 -6.61 -0.77 -10.48
CA THR A 120 -6.70 -1.28 -9.11
C THR A 120 -8.01 -2.04 -8.89
N ALA A 121 -7.91 -3.16 -8.17
CA ALA A 121 -9.05 -3.87 -7.59
C ALA A 121 -8.70 -4.29 -6.15
N LEU A 122 -9.44 -3.78 -5.17
CA LEU A 122 -9.09 -3.95 -3.76
C LEU A 122 -10.26 -4.43 -2.89
N ARG A 123 -9.89 -4.96 -1.73
CA ARG A 123 -10.78 -5.31 -0.63
C ARG A 123 -10.12 -5.01 0.70
N ALA A 124 -10.61 -3.97 1.39
CA ALA A 124 -10.21 -3.64 2.76
C ALA A 124 -11.23 -4.18 3.77
N ARG A 125 -10.76 -4.50 4.98
CA ARG A 125 -11.56 -4.83 6.18
C ARG A 125 -10.86 -4.35 7.44
N GLY A 126 -11.58 -3.62 8.28
CA GLY A 126 -11.04 -2.96 9.46
C GLY A 126 -11.47 -1.49 9.52
N SER A 127 -10.72 -0.67 10.25
CA SER A 127 -10.98 0.76 10.47
C SER A 127 -9.97 1.63 9.73
N GLY A 128 -10.35 2.81 9.26
CA GLY A 128 -9.43 3.71 8.55
C GLY A 128 -10.13 4.67 7.59
N SER A 129 -9.41 5.14 6.58
CA SER A 129 -9.97 5.87 5.44
C SER A 129 -9.42 5.39 4.10
N ALA A 130 -10.17 5.61 3.04
CA ALA A 130 -9.76 5.37 1.66
C ALA A 130 -10.17 6.55 0.79
N GLU A 131 -9.25 7.11 0.02
CA GLU A 131 -9.48 8.11 -1.00
C GLU A 131 -9.32 7.45 -2.38
N LEU A 132 -10.33 7.59 -3.24
CA LEU A 132 -10.35 7.00 -4.59
C LEU A 132 -10.54 8.13 -5.60
N ASN A 133 -9.56 8.34 -6.47
CA ASN A 133 -9.55 9.37 -7.52
C ASN A 133 -9.38 8.69 -8.90
N GLY A 134 -9.96 9.25 -9.96
CA GLY A 134 -10.08 8.59 -11.28
C GLY A 134 -11.44 7.91 -11.44
N ASP A 135 -11.55 6.80 -12.16
CA ASP A 135 -12.86 6.20 -12.51
C ASP A 135 -13.02 4.76 -12.01
N GLY A 136 -14.13 4.46 -11.35
CA GLY A 136 -14.40 3.10 -10.86
C GLY A 136 -15.69 2.91 -10.07
N VAL A 137 -15.83 1.71 -9.50
CA VAL A 137 -16.97 1.30 -8.67
C VAL A 137 -16.54 0.87 -7.27
N TRP A 138 -17.12 1.48 -6.25
CA TRP A 138 -16.88 1.17 -4.85
C TRP A 138 -18.13 0.59 -4.19
N LYS A 139 -17.92 -0.23 -3.15
CA LYS A 139 -18.99 -0.84 -2.34
C LYS A 139 -18.53 -1.09 -0.92
N THR A 140 -19.30 -0.58 0.04
CA THR A 140 -19.17 -0.91 1.46
C THR A 140 -20.22 -1.95 1.86
N ARG A 141 -20.41 -2.20 3.16
CA ARG A 141 -21.57 -2.95 3.67
C ARG A 141 -22.88 -2.14 3.62
N ALA A 142 -22.79 -0.81 3.72
CA ALA A 142 -23.95 0.07 3.86
C ALA A 142 -24.41 0.65 2.52
N ASP A 143 -23.48 0.87 1.60
CA ASP A 143 -23.71 1.65 0.39
C ASP A 143 -22.78 1.20 -0.76
N TRP A 144 -23.05 1.69 -1.97
CA TRP A 144 -22.22 1.48 -3.16
C TRP A 144 -22.37 2.66 -4.13
N GLY A 145 -21.39 2.85 -4.99
CA GLY A 145 -21.46 3.89 -6.00
C GLY A 145 -20.29 3.87 -6.96
N PHE A 146 -20.17 4.96 -7.69
CA PHE A 146 -19.05 5.23 -8.59
C PHE A 146 -18.10 6.22 -7.91
N TRP A 147 -16.84 6.20 -8.30
CA TRP A 147 -15.95 7.35 -8.16
C TRP A 147 -15.57 7.85 -9.56
N THR A 148 -15.33 9.15 -9.67
CA THR A 148 -14.92 9.85 -10.89
C THR A 148 -13.75 10.78 -10.56
N GLU A 149 -13.23 11.53 -11.55
CA GLU A 149 -12.10 12.46 -11.38
C GLU A 149 -12.23 13.44 -10.18
N ASN A 150 -13.44 13.74 -9.71
CA ASN A 150 -13.70 14.58 -8.53
C ASN A 150 -13.41 13.90 -7.18
N GLY A 151 -13.11 12.60 -7.18
CA GLY A 151 -12.77 11.83 -5.99
C GLY A 151 -13.93 11.41 -5.10
N VAL A 152 -13.68 10.40 -4.25
CA VAL A 152 -14.53 10.04 -3.12
C VAL A 152 -13.68 9.65 -1.92
N ARG A 153 -14.06 10.07 -0.72
CA ARG A 153 -13.38 9.68 0.53
C ARG A 153 -14.31 8.84 1.40
N LEU A 154 -13.84 7.65 1.76
CA LEU A 154 -14.60 6.63 2.48
C LEU A 154 -13.97 6.43 3.85
N HIS A 155 -14.69 6.72 4.94
CA HIS A 155 -14.27 6.32 6.28
C HIS A 155 -14.80 4.93 6.61
N LEU A 156 -13.91 4.06 7.10
CA LEU A 156 -14.22 2.71 7.52
C LEU A 156 -14.35 2.67 9.05
N GLU A 157 -15.56 2.43 9.53
CA GLU A 157 -15.88 2.22 10.95
C GLU A 157 -16.01 0.71 11.22
N PRO A 158 -15.59 0.17 12.38
CA PRO A 158 -15.57 -1.28 12.65
C PRO A 158 -16.90 -2.03 12.39
#